data_AF-A2EBW9-F1
#
_entry.id   AF-A2EBW9-F1
#
_cell.length_a   1.000
_cell.length_b   1.000
_cell.length_c   1.000
_cell.angle_alpha   90.00
_cell.angle_beta   90.00
_cell.angle_gamma   90.00
#
_symmetry.space_group_name_H-M   'P 1'
#
loop_
_entity.id
_entity.type
_entity.pdbx_description
1 polymer ?
#
loop_
_entity_poly.entity_id
_entity_poly.type
_entity_poly.pdbx_seq_one_letter_code
_entity_poly.pdbx_strand_id
1 'polypeptide(L)'
;MEFTASPVGYVHSDCKQMCEVPLNGKDDILGGVIEILPQFSECILGLEKVKYIWVFSFLHLADRSIQQVQPVHRRHLHPRGVFATCSPVRPNPIGKSFMEIQKIDGLKIYVKGLDLVDGTPILDIKLYDEGSDQPNGLC
;
A
#
# COMPACT_ATOMS: atom_id res chain seq x y z
N MET A 1 -18.14 0.80 18.75
CA MET A 1 -17.92 -0.54 18.17
C MET A 1 -16.49 -0.54 17.65
N GLU A 2 -15.67 -1.47 18.14
CA GLU A 2 -14.31 -1.66 17.63
C GLU A 2 -14.32 -2.85 16.66
N PHE A 3 -13.51 -2.77 15.61
CA PHE A 3 -13.30 -3.87 14.67
C PHE A 3 -11.82 -4.21 14.64
N THR A 4 -11.52 -5.50 14.46
CA THR A 4 -10.17 -6.04 14.35
C THR A 4 -9.92 -6.55 12.94
N ALA A 5 -8.70 -6.40 12.46
CA ALA A 5 -8.25 -6.93 11.18
C ALA A 5 -6.93 -7.69 11.41
N SER A 6 -6.78 -8.81 10.71
CA SER A 6 -5.59 -9.64 10.76
C SER A 6 -4.82 -9.52 9.44
N PRO A 7 -3.47 -9.52 9.46
CA PRO A 7 -2.70 -9.53 8.23
C PRO A 7 -2.98 -10.78 7.38
N VAL A 8 -3.03 -10.61 6.06
CA VAL A 8 -3.09 -11.71 5.08
C VAL A 8 -1.72 -12.07 4.50
N GLY A 9 -0.73 -11.21 4.72
CA GLY A 9 0.63 -11.36 4.21
C GLY A 9 1.52 -10.22 4.71
N TYR A 10 2.78 -10.25 4.29
CA TYR A 10 3.78 -9.24 4.64
C TYR A 10 4.60 -8.82 3.43
N VAL A 11 5.07 -7.59 3.46
CA VAL A 11 6.03 -7.05 2.50
C VAL A 11 7.44 -7.55 2.82
N HIS A 12 8.17 -7.92 1.78
CA HIS A 12 9.61 -8.14 1.78
C HIS A 12 10.28 -7.17 0.80
N SER A 13 11.18 -6.32 1.32
CA SER A 13 11.92 -5.35 0.50
C SER A 13 13.24 -4.94 1.16
N ASP A 14 14.14 -4.32 0.38
CA ASP A 14 15.38 -3.75 0.93
C ASP A 14 15.14 -2.42 1.67
N CYS A 15 13.93 -1.85 1.57
CA CYS A 15 13.55 -0.59 2.20
C CYS A 15 13.18 -0.83 3.66
N LYS A 16 14.03 -0.41 4.59
CA LYS A 16 13.84 -0.64 6.04
C LYS A 16 13.31 0.58 6.76
N GLN A 17 13.39 1.77 6.14
CA GLN A 17 12.96 3.02 6.76
C GLN A 17 12.03 3.81 5.86
N MET A 18 11.07 4.52 6.47
CA MET A 18 10.07 5.30 5.73
C MET A 18 10.68 6.44 4.89
N CYS A 19 11.87 6.93 5.24
CA CYS A 19 12.59 7.93 4.44
C CYS A 19 13.20 7.38 3.14
N GLU A 20 13.34 6.06 3.03
CA GLU A 20 13.88 5.37 1.86
C GLU A 20 12.77 5.03 0.84
N VAL A 21 11.50 5.16 1.24
CA VAL A 21 10.34 4.91 0.38
C VAL A 21 10.20 6.03 -0.67
N PRO A 22 10.10 5.70 -1.97
CA PRO A 22 9.86 6.71 -3.01
C PRO A 22 8.55 7.45 -2.77
N LEU A 23 8.61 8.78 -2.73
CA LEU A 23 7.46 9.64 -2.38
C LEU A 23 6.29 9.58 -3.36
N ASN A 24 6.47 9.05 -4.58
CA ASN A 24 5.45 9.05 -5.63
C ASN A 24 5.52 7.85 -6.61
N GLY A 25 6.21 6.76 -6.28
CA GLY A 25 6.32 5.59 -7.18
C GLY A 25 6.86 5.87 -8.60
N LYS A 26 7.52 7.02 -8.81
CA LYS A 26 7.94 7.53 -10.13
C LYS A 26 9.41 7.29 -10.48
N ASP A 27 10.25 6.96 -9.49
CA ASP A 27 11.68 6.71 -9.69
C ASP A 27 11.95 5.22 -9.53
N ASP A 28 12.84 4.67 -10.36
CA ASP A 28 13.18 3.24 -10.55
C ASP A 28 12.80 2.35 -9.36
N ILE A 29 11.63 1.76 -9.48
CA ILE A 29 10.91 1.19 -8.35
C ILE A 29 11.61 -0.08 -7.90
N LEU A 30 12.05 -0.09 -6.64
CA LEU A 30 12.51 -1.29 -5.94
C LEU A 30 11.52 -2.43 -6.19
N GLY A 31 12.03 -3.54 -6.73
CA GLY A 31 11.28 -4.78 -6.78
C GLY A 31 10.94 -5.19 -5.35
N GLY A 32 9.67 -5.51 -5.11
CA GLY A 32 9.17 -5.96 -3.81
C GLY A 32 8.55 -7.33 -3.92
N VAL A 33 8.46 -8.04 -2.80
CA VAL A 33 7.68 -9.27 -2.70
C VAL A 33 6.61 -9.09 -1.64
N ILE A 34 5.38 -9.44 -1.98
CA ILE A 34 4.32 -9.66 -1.01
C ILE A 34 4.22 -11.16 -0.79
N GLU A 35 4.51 -11.62 0.42
CA GLU A 35 4.37 -13.02 0.81
C GLU A 35 3.06 -13.21 1.57
N ILE A 36 2.17 -14.01 0.98
CA ILE A 36 0.86 -14.35 1.55
C ILE A 36 1.02 -15.45 2.58
N LEU A 37 0.30 -15.34 3.69
CA LEU A 37 0.36 -16.35 4.73
C LEU A 37 -0.27 -17.67 4.26
N PRO A 38 0.27 -18.84 4.65
CA PRO A 38 -0.17 -20.13 4.13
C PRO A 38 -1.67 -20.42 4.25
N GLN A 39 -2.32 -19.96 5.32
CA GLN A 39 -3.77 -20.15 5.52
C GLN A 39 -4.65 -19.41 4.50
N PHE A 40 -4.07 -18.50 3.70
CA PHE A 40 -4.74 -17.76 2.63
C PHE A 40 -4.26 -18.18 1.24
N SER A 41 -3.64 -19.36 1.09
CA SER A 41 -3.11 -19.85 -0.19
C SER A 41 -4.14 -19.83 -1.31
N GLU A 42 -5.38 -20.23 -1.02
CA GLU A 42 -6.47 -20.29 -2.00
C GLU A 42 -6.90 -18.90 -2.51
N CYS A 43 -6.62 -17.83 -1.75
CA CYS A 43 -6.97 -16.47 -2.14
C CYS A 43 -6.13 -15.94 -3.32
N ILE A 44 -5.01 -16.59 -3.66
CA ILE A 44 -4.13 -16.18 -4.76
C ILE A 44 -4.60 -16.73 -6.12
N LEU A 45 -5.51 -17.71 -6.11
CA LEU A 45 -5.98 -18.36 -7.33
C LEU A 45 -6.48 -17.35 -8.38
N GLY A 46 -5.90 -17.38 -9.58
CA GLY A 46 -6.29 -16.53 -10.71
C GLY A 46 -5.54 -15.20 -10.78
N LEU A 47 -4.76 -14.84 -9.75
CA LEU A 47 -4.00 -13.59 -9.70
C LEU A 47 -2.88 -13.57 -10.75
N GLU A 48 -2.44 -14.72 -11.27
CA GLU A 48 -1.44 -14.83 -12.33
C GLU A 48 -1.91 -14.24 -13.68
N LYS A 49 -3.22 -14.05 -13.85
CA LYS A 49 -3.82 -13.43 -15.04
C LYS A 49 -4.03 -11.93 -14.89
N VAL A 50 -3.66 -11.38 -13.74
CA VAL A 50 -3.91 -9.98 -13.36
C VAL A 50 -2.61 -9.21 -13.49
N LYS A 51 -2.68 -8.04 -14.13
CA LYS A 51 -1.50 -7.18 -14.30
C LYS A 51 -1.34 -6.16 -13.18
N TYR A 52 -2.44 -5.53 -12.76
CA TYR A 52 -2.42 -4.45 -11.77
C TYR A 52 -3.34 -4.74 -10.60
N ILE A 53 -2.88 -4.37 -9.41
CA ILE A 53 -3.59 -4.58 -8.14
C ILE A 53 -3.54 -3.35 -7.26
N TRP A 54 -4.58 -3.22 -6.44
CA TRP A 54 -4.56 -2.43 -5.23
C TRP A 54 -4.11 -3.30 -4.06
N VAL A 55 -3.13 -2.80 -3.31
CA VAL A 55 -2.68 -3.41 -2.06
C VAL A 55 -3.06 -2.48 -0.92
N PHE A 56 -3.78 -3.04 0.05
CA PHE A 56 -4.13 -2.35 1.28
C PHE A 56 -3.24 -2.87 2.41
N SER A 57 -2.56 -1.96 3.09
CA SER A 57 -1.58 -2.30 4.12
C SER A 57 -1.88 -1.60 5.43
N PHE A 58 -1.36 -2.13 6.54
CA PHE A 58 -1.35 -1.44 7.81
C PHE A 58 0.01 -0.78 8.02
N LEU A 59 0.06 0.54 7.99
CA LEU A 59 1.30 1.32 8.15
C LEU A 59 1.68 1.36 9.64
N HIS A 60 2.20 0.23 10.11
CA HIS A 60 2.45 -0.10 11.53
C HIS A 60 3.41 0.86 12.26
N LEU A 61 4.20 1.65 11.54
CA LEU A 61 5.09 2.67 12.10
C LEU A 61 4.45 4.07 12.23
N ALA A 62 3.20 4.25 11.78
CA ALA A 62 2.53 5.54 11.78
C ALA A 62 2.04 5.95 13.17
N ASP A 63 2.25 7.23 13.53
CA ASP A 63 1.64 7.84 14.71
C ASP A 63 0.14 8.08 14.48
N ARG A 64 -0.69 7.37 15.24
CA ARG A 64 -2.16 7.38 15.14
C ARG A 64 -2.80 8.55 15.88
N SER A 65 -2.05 9.27 16.71
CA SER A 65 -2.54 10.42 17.48
C SER A 65 -2.64 11.70 16.64
N ILE A 66 -1.94 11.74 15.50
CA ILE A 66 -1.87 12.91 14.62
C ILE A 66 -3.16 13.06 13.81
N GLN A 67 -3.77 14.25 13.89
CA GLN A 67 -5.01 14.59 13.18
C GLN A 67 -4.82 15.63 12.07
N GLN A 68 -3.70 16.36 12.08
CA GLN A 68 -3.36 17.36 11.08
C GLN A 68 -1.89 17.24 10.70
N VAL A 69 -1.60 17.50 9.44
CA VAL A 69 -0.23 17.48 8.91
C VAL A 69 0.04 18.70 8.06
N GLN A 70 1.30 19.09 8.02
CA GLN A 70 1.80 20.05 7.05
C GLN A 70 2.66 19.27 6.03
N PRO A 71 2.24 19.18 4.75
CA PRO A 71 2.96 18.40 3.76
C PRO A 71 4.42 18.88 3.63
N VAL A 72 5.38 17.96 3.65
CA VAL A 72 6.81 18.26 3.65
C VAL A 72 7.21 19.13 2.45
N HIS A 73 6.60 18.90 1.28
CA HIS A 73 6.86 19.66 0.05
C HIS A 73 6.06 20.96 -0.07
N ARG A 74 5.14 21.24 0.87
CA ARG A 74 4.30 22.44 0.87
C ARG A 74 4.22 23.07 2.26
N ARG A 75 5.37 23.23 2.92
CA ARG A 75 5.49 23.86 4.26
C ARG A 75 5.00 25.30 4.34
N HIS A 76 4.86 25.99 3.21
CA HIS A 76 4.27 27.33 3.14
C HIS A 76 2.73 27.31 3.20
N LEU A 77 2.10 26.13 3.10
CA LEU A 77 0.65 26.00 3.26
C LEU A 77 0.28 25.74 4.72
N HIS A 78 -0.92 26.19 5.10
CA HIS A 78 -1.53 25.88 6.39
C HIS A 78 -1.66 24.36 6.58
N PRO A 79 -1.57 23.86 7.82
CA PRO A 79 -1.87 22.46 8.14
C PRO A 79 -3.23 22.04 7.59
N ARG A 80 -3.33 20.78 7.17
CA ARG A 80 -4.58 20.17 6.71
C ARG A 80 -4.91 18.98 7.60
N GLY A 81 -6.20 18.74 7.82
CA GLY A 81 -6.65 17.49 8.43
C GLY A 81 -6.14 16.29 7.64
N VAL A 82 -5.74 15.22 8.33
CA VAL A 82 -5.14 14.04 7.69
C VAL A 82 -6.04 13.40 6.63
N PHE A 83 -7.36 13.50 6.77
CA PHE A 83 -8.34 13.00 5.80
C PHE A 83 -8.41 13.82 4.50
N ALA A 84 -7.90 15.05 4.50
CA ALA A 84 -7.73 15.86 3.28
C ALA A 84 -6.36 15.62 2.61
N THR A 85 -5.66 14.55 2.98
CA THR A 85 -4.32 14.20 2.50
C THR A 85 -4.14 12.68 2.37
N CYS A 86 -3.04 12.26 1.76
CA CYS A 86 -2.58 10.86 1.73
C CYS A 86 -1.50 10.57 2.79
N SER A 87 -1.40 11.38 3.84
CA SER A 87 -0.40 11.18 4.89
C SER A 87 -0.53 9.80 5.55
N PRO A 88 0.58 9.08 5.80
CA PRO A 88 0.56 7.77 6.47
C PRO A 88 0.16 7.89 7.95
N VAL A 89 0.46 9.03 8.59
CA VAL A 89 0.00 9.32 9.96
C VAL A 89 -1.47 9.73 9.96
N ARG A 90 -2.31 8.86 10.52
CA ARG A 90 -3.78 8.99 10.58
C ARG A 90 -4.36 8.01 11.62
N PRO A 91 -5.61 8.21 12.10
CA PRO A 91 -6.20 7.37 13.16
C PRO A 91 -6.21 5.87 12.85
N ASN A 92 -6.52 5.51 11.61
CA ASN A 92 -6.44 4.16 11.06
C ASN A 92 -5.44 4.17 9.89
N PRO A 93 -4.17 3.82 10.13
CA PRO A 93 -3.08 3.98 9.17
C PRO A 93 -3.13 2.90 8.09
N ILE A 94 -4.12 3.02 7.21
CA ILE A 94 -4.31 2.12 6.07
C ILE A 94 -3.64 2.75 4.85
N GLY A 95 -2.65 2.05 4.30
CA GLY A 95 -2.03 2.37 3.02
C GLY A 95 -2.89 1.87 1.86
N LYS A 96 -2.81 2.57 0.72
CA LYS A 96 -3.38 2.15 -0.56
C LYS A 96 -2.31 2.33 -1.62
N SER A 97 -1.81 1.22 -2.15
CA SER A 97 -0.70 1.20 -3.09
C SER A 97 -1.16 0.58 -4.41
N PHE A 98 -0.85 1.24 -5.53
CA PHE A 98 -1.06 0.71 -6.87
C PHE A 98 0.19 -0.03 -7.32
N MET A 99 0.07 -1.32 -7.63
CA MET A 99 1.22 -2.15 -7.99
C MET A 99 0.98 -2.95 -9.26
N GLU A 100 2.06 -3.18 -10.01
CA GLU A 100 2.10 -4.08 -11.16
C GLU A 100 2.67 -5.43 -10.73
N ILE A 101 1.93 -6.51 -10.96
CA ILE A 101 2.41 -7.87 -10.75
C ILE A 101 3.43 -8.20 -11.84
N GLN A 102 4.63 -8.58 -11.42
CA GLN A 102 5.71 -9.02 -12.31
C GLN A 102 5.71 -10.54 -12.49
N LYS A 103 5.53 -11.27 -11.38
CA LYS A 103 5.38 -12.74 -11.37
C LYS A 103 4.76 -13.21 -10.06
N ILE A 104 4.23 -14.42 -10.06
CA ILE A 104 3.81 -15.15 -8.86
C ILE A 104 4.60 -16.45 -8.78
N ASP A 105 5.12 -16.76 -7.59
CA ASP A 105 5.88 -17.97 -7.29
C ASP A 105 5.40 -18.55 -5.95
N GLY A 106 4.53 -19.54 -6.00
CA GLY A 106 3.82 -20.05 -4.83
C GLY A 106 2.99 -18.95 -4.15
N LEU A 107 3.32 -18.62 -2.90
CA LEU A 107 2.65 -17.57 -2.12
C LEU A 107 3.30 -16.19 -2.23
N LYS A 108 4.29 -16.05 -3.12
CA LYS A 108 5.06 -14.80 -3.30
C LYS A 108 4.61 -14.08 -4.55
N ILE A 109 4.12 -12.87 -4.37
CA ILE A 109 3.71 -11.95 -5.44
C ILE A 109 4.84 -10.93 -5.61
N TYR A 110 5.55 -11.01 -6.73
CA TYR A 110 6.61 -10.06 -7.06
C TYR A 110 5.99 -8.86 -7.74
N VAL A 111 6.28 -7.68 -7.22
CA VAL A 111 5.60 -6.44 -7.62
C VAL A 111 6.58 -5.34 -7.98
N LYS A 112 6.12 -4.48 -8.88
CA LYS A 112 6.68 -3.15 -9.15
C LYS A 112 5.67 -2.12 -8.63
N GLY A 113 6.15 -1.00 -8.11
CA GLY A 113 5.30 0.01 -7.46
C GLY A 113 5.33 -0.04 -5.92
N LEU A 114 6.23 -0.80 -5.31
CA LEU A 114 6.27 -0.93 -3.85
C LEU A 114 6.70 0.39 -3.19
N ASP A 115 5.84 0.89 -2.30
CA ASP A 115 6.03 2.09 -1.50
C ASP A 115 5.91 1.78 0.02
N LEU A 116 6.25 0.55 0.41
CA LEU A 116 6.09 0.04 1.77
C LEU A 116 7.44 -0.45 2.30
N VAL A 117 7.66 -0.22 3.60
CA VAL A 117 8.83 -0.75 4.30
C VAL A 117 8.72 -2.26 4.50
N ASP A 118 9.86 -2.92 4.60
CA ASP A 118 9.98 -4.34 4.94
C ASP A 118 9.18 -4.69 6.20
N GLY A 119 8.53 -5.85 6.20
CA GLY A 119 7.68 -6.31 7.29
C GLY A 119 6.32 -5.61 7.41
N THR A 120 5.98 -4.69 6.48
CA THR A 120 4.65 -4.06 6.48
C THR A 120 3.54 -5.11 6.33
N PRO A 121 2.57 -5.17 7.26
CA PRO A 121 1.43 -6.08 7.15
C PRO A 121 0.50 -5.69 5.98
N ILE A 122 0.11 -6.68 5.19
CA ILE A 122 -0.93 -6.55 4.16
C ILE A 122 -2.27 -6.92 4.77
N LEU A 123 -3.28 -6.08 4.57
CA LEU A 123 -4.65 -6.29 5.02
C LEU A 123 -5.52 -6.91 3.92
N ASP A 124 -5.33 -6.47 2.67
CA ASP A 124 -6.16 -6.93 1.54
C ASP A 124 -5.45 -6.68 0.20
N ILE A 125 -5.85 -7.44 -0.82
CA ILE A 125 -5.42 -7.27 -2.22
C ILE A 125 -6.66 -7.29 -3.10
N LYS A 126 -6.80 -6.28 -3.97
CA LYS A 126 -7.89 -6.19 -4.93
C LYS A 126 -7.35 -6.01 -6.33
N LEU A 127 -8.11 -6.51 -7.30
CA LEU A 127 -7.90 -6.20 -8.71
C LEU A 127 -8.03 -4.68 -8.91
N TYR A 128 -7.17 -4.10 -9.73
CA TYR A 128 -7.46 -2.79 -10.30
C TYR A 128 -8.46 -2.95 -11.45
N ASP A 129 -9.56 -2.20 -11.39
CA ASP A 129 -10.61 -2.24 -12.41
C ASP A 129 -10.83 -0.84 -12.98
N GLU A 130 -10.46 -0.65 -14.25
CA GLU A 130 -10.57 0.67 -14.92
C GLU A 130 -11.99 1.24 -14.86
N GLY A 131 -13.03 0.41 -14.96
CA GLY A 131 -14.41 0.86 -14.98
C GLY A 131 -14.91 1.45 -13.65
N SER A 132 -14.29 1.07 -12.52
CA SER A 132 -14.68 1.53 -11.18
C SER A 132 -13.63 2.39 -10.48
N ASP A 133 -12.35 2.17 -10.77
CA ASP A 133 -11.23 2.88 -10.14
C ASP A 133 -10.84 4.17 -10.86
N GLN A 134 -11.20 4.32 -12.15
CA GLN A 134 -11.09 5.60 -12.84
C GLN A 134 -12.46 6.28 -12.87
N PRO A 135 -12.61 7.49 -12.30
CA PRO A 135 -13.82 8.25 -12.52
C PRO A 135 -13.91 8.54 -14.02
N ASN A 136 -15.01 8.12 -14.66
CA ASN A 136 -15.29 8.36 -16.07
C ASN A 136 -15.06 9.83 -16.44
N GLY A 137 -13.87 10.16 -16.95
CA GLY A 137 -13.53 11.46 -17.56
C GLY A 137 -13.71 12.72 -16.70
N LEU A 138 -13.85 12.63 -15.37
CA LEU A 138 -13.89 13.83 -14.52
C LEU A 138 -12.47 14.28 -14.16
N CYS A 139 -11.84 14.93 -15.15
CA CYS A 139 -10.78 15.92 -14.92
C CYS A 139 -11.41 17.27 -14.59
#